data_AF-A0A944QAG3-F1
#
_entry.id   AF-A0A944QAG3-F1
#
_cell.length_a   1.000
_cell.length_b   1.000
_cell.length_c   1.000
_cell.angle_alpha   90.00
_cell.angle_beta   90.00
_cell.angle_gamma   90.00
#
_symmetry.space_group_name_H-M   'P 1'
#
loop_
_entity.id
_entity.type
_entity.pdbx_description
1 polymer ?
#
loop_
_entity_poly.entity_id
_entity_poly.type
_entity_poly.pdbx_seq_one_letter_code
_entity_poly.pdbx_strand_id
1 'polypeptide(L)'
;MNLLVSEIECTGARAPDLFLAAEPVIVETDEEITVYWTYQQIPGDAACPGNPWVERTVHLDQNLGDRALLDGSTWPPTPVTIGDARG
;
A
#
# COMPACT_ATOMS: atom_id res chain seq x y z
N MET A 1 5.58 -10.91 -1.94
CA MET A 1 6.17 -9.75 -2.66
C MET A 1 6.28 -8.61 -1.68
N ASN A 2 7.36 -7.82 -1.72
CA ASN A 2 7.53 -6.69 -0.80
C ASN A 2 7.15 -5.37 -1.49
N LEU A 3 6.31 -4.58 -0.81
CA LEU A 3 5.85 -3.28 -1.28
C LEU A 3 6.22 -2.20 -0.27
N LEU A 4 6.56 -1.01 -0.76
CA LEU A 4 6.64 0.19 0.07
C LEU A 4 5.25 0.83 0.14
N VAL A 5 4.77 1.05 1.36
CA VAL A 5 3.44 1.58 1.66
C VAL A 5 3.59 2.83 2.52
N SER A 6 2.78 3.85 2.25
CA SER A 6 2.65 5.04 3.09
C SER A 6 1.17 5.43 3.20
N GLU A 7 0.79 6.01 4.33
CA GLU A 7 -0.57 6.51 4.54
C GLU A 7 -0.80 7.72 3.62
N ILE A 8 -1.94 7.80 2.92
CA ILE A 8 -2.24 8.91 2.00
C ILE A 8 -2.66 10.18 2.74
N GLU A 9 -3.41 10.02 3.84
CA GLU A 9 -3.90 11.12 4.66
C GLU A 9 -2.88 11.51 5.73
N CYS A 10 -3.00 12.73 6.24
CA CYS A 10 -2.05 13.22 7.23
C CYS A 10 -2.06 12.42 8.54
N THR A 11 -0.90 11.87 8.93
CA THR A 11 -0.76 11.10 10.18
C THR A 11 0.28 11.66 11.14
N GLY A 12 0.62 12.95 11.02
CA GLY A 12 1.53 13.62 11.95
C GLY A 12 2.95 13.05 11.92
N ALA A 13 3.34 12.44 10.80
CA ALA A 13 4.62 11.76 10.61
C ALA A 13 4.93 10.62 11.61
N ARG A 14 3.89 10.03 12.21
CA ARG A 14 4.08 8.86 13.06
C ARG A 14 4.61 7.68 12.23
N ALA A 15 5.31 6.76 12.88
CA ALA A 15 5.62 5.48 12.27
C ALA A 15 4.30 4.73 11.96
N PRO A 16 4.10 4.25 10.73
CA PRO A 16 2.82 3.71 10.30
C PRO A 16 2.64 2.26 10.78
N ASP A 17 3.67 1.66 11.39
CA ASP A 17 3.70 0.22 11.67
C ASP A 17 2.55 -0.31 12.51
N LEU A 18 2.18 0.44 13.54
CA LEU A 18 1.13 0.06 14.47
C LEU A 18 -0.27 0.49 14.00
N PHE A 19 -0.36 1.23 12.89
CA PHE A 19 -1.57 1.93 12.47
C PHE A 19 -2.03 1.57 11.06
N LEU A 20 -1.14 1.10 10.20
CA LEU A 20 -1.50 0.40 8.97
C LEU A 20 -1.98 -1.01 9.31
N ALA A 21 -3.03 -1.46 8.62
CA ALA A 21 -3.44 -2.84 8.68
C ALA A 21 -2.27 -3.77 8.32
N ALA A 22 -2.10 -4.83 9.10
CA ALA A 22 -1.04 -5.81 8.88
C ALA A 22 -1.24 -6.56 7.56
N GLU A 23 -2.50 -6.90 7.25
CA GLU A 23 -2.89 -7.56 6.01
C GLU A 23 -3.70 -6.60 5.13
N PRO A 24 -3.36 -6.48 3.84
CA PRO A 24 -4.19 -5.73 2.90
C PRO A 24 -5.42 -6.53 2.48
N VAL A 25 -6.41 -5.82 1.93
CA VAL A 25 -7.43 -6.46 1.09
C VAL A 25 -6.88 -6.59 -0.32
N ILE A 26 -6.97 -7.77 -0.91
CA ILE A 26 -6.45 -8.08 -2.25
C ILE A 26 -7.61 -8.54 -3.11
N VAL A 27 -7.74 -7.93 -4.29
CA VAL A 27 -8.69 -8.36 -5.33
C VAL A 27 -7.87 -8.82 -6.53
N GLU A 28 -7.92 -10.12 -6.81
CA GLU A 28 -7.21 -10.73 -7.94
C GLU A 28 -8.17 -11.04 -9.10
N THR A 29 -7.74 -10.72 -10.30
CA THR A 29 -8.34 -11.16 -11.57
C THR A 29 -7.28 -11.79 -12.46
N ASP A 30 -7.68 -12.22 -13.65
CA ASP A 30 -6.75 -12.76 -14.66
C ASP A 30 -5.81 -11.69 -15.24
N GLU A 31 -6.18 -10.40 -15.15
CA GLU A 31 -5.45 -9.29 -15.79
C GLU A 31 -4.75 -8.37 -14.79
N GLU A 32 -5.30 -8.23 -13.58
CA GLU A 32 -4.82 -7.29 -12.57
C GLU A 32 -4.97 -7.80 -11.14
N ILE A 33 -4.12 -7.29 -10.27
CA ILE A 33 -4.17 -7.43 -8.81
C ILE A 33 -4.29 -6.03 -8.23
N THR A 34 -5.39 -5.75 -7.53
CA THR A 34 -5.55 -4.49 -6.81
C THR A 34 -5.37 -4.71 -5.32
N VAL A 35 -4.48 -3.92 -4.71
CA VAL A 35 -4.18 -3.99 -3.28
C VAL A 35 -4.73 -2.75 -2.58
N TYR A 36 -5.44 -2.97 -1.47
CA TYR A 36 -6.03 -1.92 -0.66
C TYR A 36 -5.44 -1.99 0.76
N TRP A 37 -4.80 -0.92 1.21
CA TRP A 37 -4.39 -0.77 2.61
C TRP A 37 -5.32 0.15 3.36
N THR A 38 -5.73 -0.29 4.54
CA THR A 38 -6.44 0.55 5.50
C THR A 38 -5.51 1.00 6.61
N TYR A 39 -5.82 2.14 7.21
CA TYR A 39 -5.05 2.69 8.31
C TYR A 39 -6.00 3.30 9.36
N GLN A 40 -5.53 3.34 10.60
CA GLN A 40 -6.27 3.96 11.70
C GLN A 40 -6.13 5.48 11.65
N GLN A 41 -7.21 6.22 11.45
CA GLN A 41 -7.15 7.69 11.45
C GLN A 41 -6.71 8.28 12.81
N ILE A 42 -6.03 9.43 12.76
CA ILE A 42 -5.75 10.27 13.93
C ILE A 42 -6.90 11.26 14.10
N PRO A 43 -7.50 11.39 15.29
CA PRO A 43 -8.47 12.44 15.55
C PRO A 43 -7.81 13.83 15.60
N GLY A 44 -8.39 14.81 14.90
CA GLY A 44 -8.01 16.23 14.96
C GLY A 44 -7.01 16.67 13.90
N ASP A 45 -6.62 17.95 13.95
CA ASP A 45 -5.69 18.56 13.00
C ASP A 45 -4.26 18.10 13.29
N ALA A 46 -3.69 17.26 12.42
CA ALA A 46 -2.30 16.86 12.47
C ALA A 46 -1.45 17.79 11.57
N ALA A 47 -0.31 18.26 12.08
CA ALA A 47 0.69 18.92 11.25
C ALA A 47 1.41 17.89 10.37
N CYS A 48 1.49 18.11 9.06
CA CYS A 48 2.07 17.15 8.12
C CYS A 48 3.41 17.60 7.53
N PRO A 49 4.55 17.18 8.12
CA PRO A 49 5.82 17.29 7.43
C PRO A 49 5.99 16.19 6.36
N GLY A 50 5.11 15.18 6.34
CA GLY A 50 5.09 14.05 5.41
C GLY A 50 4.72 12.75 6.14
N ASN A 51 4.40 11.70 5.38
CA ASN A 51 4.11 10.38 5.92
C ASN A 51 5.26 9.40 5.56
N PRO A 52 5.90 8.77 6.56
CA PRO A 52 7.00 7.84 6.33
C PRO A 52 6.54 6.57 5.58
N TRP A 53 7.45 6.03 4.76
CA TRP A 53 7.25 4.76 4.06
C TRP A 53 7.59 3.57 4.96
N VAL A 54 6.90 2.46 4.74
CA VAL A 54 7.19 1.18 5.40
C VAL A 54 7.11 0.02 4.42
N GLU A 55 7.95 -0.99 4.63
CA GLU A 55 7.91 -2.22 3.84
C GLU A 55 6.81 -3.16 4.37
N ARG A 56 6.03 -3.73 3.46
CA ARG A 56 5.01 -4.74 3.74
C ARG A 56 5.13 -5.91 2.78
N THR A 57 4.94 -7.12 3.30
CA THR A 57 4.88 -8.32 2.48
C THR A 57 3.42 -8.62 2.11
N VAL A 58 3.17 -8.74 0.82
CA VAL A 58 1.91 -9.20 0.23
C VAL A 58 2.05 -10.65 -0.19
N HIS A 59 1.07 -11.45 0.20
CA HIS A 59 0.90 -12.83 -0.23
C HIS A 59 -0.19 -12.86 -1.29
N LEU A 60 0.16 -13.38 -2.47
CA LEU A 60 -0.76 -13.56 -3.59
C LEU A 60 -1.09 -15.04 -3.71
N ASP A 61 -2.30 -15.35 -4.13
CA ASP A 61 -2.71 -16.75 -4.37
C ASP A 61 -1.93 -17.36 -5.54
N GLN A 62 -1.56 -16.51 -6.51
CA GLN A 62 -0.72 -16.87 -7.66
C GLN A 62 0.39 -15.83 -7.85
N ASN A 63 1.50 -16.25 -8.49
CA ASN A 63 2.56 -15.30 -8.87
C ASN A 63 2.01 -14.16 -9.71
N LEU A 64 2.54 -12.94 -9.55
CA LEU A 64 2.07 -11.76 -10.28
C LEU A 64 2.05 -11.98 -11.80
N GLY A 65 3.13 -12.54 -12.35
CA GLY A 65 3.23 -12.80 -13.79
C GLY A 65 3.18 -11.51 -14.59
N ASP A 66 2.37 -11.49 -15.65
CA ASP A 66 2.15 -10.33 -16.52
C ASP A 66 0.99 -9.43 -16.04
N ARG A 67 0.38 -9.74 -14.89
CA ARG A 67 -0.75 -8.98 -14.35
C ARG A 67 -0.30 -7.61 -13.87
N ALA A 68 -1.14 -6.60 -14.08
CA ALA A 68 -0.92 -5.28 -13.50
C ALA A 68 -1.05 -5.33 -11.97
N LEU A 69 -0.16 -4.65 -11.26
CA LEU A 69 -0.32 -4.39 -9.83
C LEU A 69 -0.84 -2.96 -9.64
N LEU A 70 -1.97 -2.83 -8.96
CA LEU A 70 -2.65 -1.56 -8.74
C LEU A 70 -2.77 -1.21 -7.26
N ASP A 71 -2.58 0.07 -6.95
CA ASP A 71 -2.94 0.68 -5.68
C ASP A 71 -4.41 1.12 -5.74
N GLY A 72 -5.24 0.45 -4.95
CA GLY A 72 -6.68 0.70 -4.84
C GLY A 72 -7.06 1.85 -3.89
N SER A 73 -6.08 2.57 -3.34
CA SER A 73 -6.31 3.65 -2.36
C SER A 73 -6.91 4.91 -2.99
N THR A 74 -6.99 5.00 -4.32
CA THR A 74 -7.60 6.11 -5.06
C THR A 74 -8.54 5.61 -6.16
N TRP A 75 -9.41 6.50 -6.68
CA TRP A 75 -10.28 6.20 -7.81
C TRP A 75 -9.95 7.13 -9.01
N PRO A 76 -9.62 6.58 -10.20
CA PRO A 76 -9.42 5.14 -10.46
C PRO A 76 -8.15 4.59 -9.77
N PRO A 77 -8.04 3.26 -9.58
CA PRO A 77 -6.82 2.64 -9.06
C PRO A 77 -5.59 2.99 -9.91
N THR A 78 -4.44 3.16 -9.27
CA THR A 78 -3.21 3.62 -9.93
C THR A 78 -2.18 2.50 -10.06
N PRO A 79 -1.47 2.37 -11.20
CA PRO A 79 -0.41 1.38 -11.34
C PRO A 79 0.72 1.56 -10.31
N VAL A 80 1.17 0.46 -9.74
CA VAL A 80 2.34 0.41 -8.85
C VAL A 80 3.57 0.05 -9.68
N THR A 81 4.60 0.89 -9.61
CA THR A 81 5.90 0.55 -10.19
C THR A 81 6.61 -0.43 -9.27
N ILE A 82 6.82 -1.66 -9.77
CA ILE A 82 7.64 -2.65 -9.07
C ILE A 82 9.10 -2.37 -9.42
N GLY A 83 9.88 -1.96 -8.42
CA GLY A 83 11.34 -1.90 -8.58
C GLY A 83 11.90 -3.32 -8.70
N ASP A 84 12.74 -3.55 -9.70
CA ASP A 84 13.51 -4.80 -9.78
C ASP A 84 14.32 -4.97 -8.48
N ALA A 85 14.19 -6.11 -7.82
CA ALA A 85 15.13 -6.55 -6.80
C ALA A 85 16.47 -6.91 -7.45
N ARG A 86 17.21 -5.90 -7.92
CA ARG A 86 18.59 -6.00 -8.37
C ARG A 86 19.40 -4.83 -7.83
N GLY A 87 19.94 -5.04 -6.63
CA GLY A 87 21.17 -4.46 -6.13
C GLY A 87 22.07 -5.58 -5.69
#